data_AF-A0A2D1U387-F1
#
_entry.id   AF-A0A2D1U387-F1
#
_cell.length_a   1.000
_cell.length_b   1.000
_cell.length_c   1.000
_cell.angle_alpha   90.00
_cell.angle_beta   90.00
_cell.angle_gamma   90.00
#
_symmetry.space_group_name_H-M   'P 1'
#
loop_
_entity.id
_entity.type
_entity.pdbx_description
1 polymer ?
#
loop_
_entity_poly.entity_id
_entity_poly.type
_entity_poly.pdbx_seq_one_letter_code
_entity_poly.pdbx_strand_id
1 'polypeptide(L)'
;MKLKNKLFLSALLYLLLFLSFSSHAQNFNILVNRADSLKALKENEKAILFYNQAIDLILNNKEEVHDYKWHNVLINAGNTAWEIDKKTNNRSFLPQKYWGMAYGSHGEKLADKIIFLKDYGIKDMIIYYSYGGMMSNYNIGGCSDNITKYLLWLKDKTTYIQQFSECDSYKPIAIKASPIQEFYLVNKNKMAVEKLSRVHEMTDMPIYDLDFVTDTGTFFRTTFHQFDLDIPDSPAGSIENYQRNMTTQLSKFIPMIWQAVRNYNNTMHSGKERGLVGRF
;
A
#
# COMPACT_ATOMS: atom_id res chain seq x y z
N MET A 1 50.49 37.55 24.07
CA MET A 1 49.02 37.36 24.07
C MET A 1 48.38 37.42 22.67
N LYS A 2 49.00 37.98 21.62
CA LYS A 2 48.42 38.08 20.26
C LYS A 2 48.53 36.83 19.36
N LEU A 3 49.37 35.84 19.68
CA LEU A 3 49.58 34.66 18.83
C LEU A 3 48.49 33.58 18.97
N LYS A 4 47.86 33.44 20.14
CA LYS A 4 46.82 32.41 20.39
C LYS A 4 45.51 32.67 19.62
N ASN A 5 45.20 33.92 19.29
CA ASN A 5 43.97 34.26 18.53
C ASN A 5 44.04 33.88 17.04
N LYS A 6 45.22 33.86 16.42
CA LYS A 6 45.34 33.51 14.99
C LYS A 6 45.14 32.02 14.73
N LEU A 7 45.68 31.17 15.61
CA LEU A 7 45.51 29.71 15.55
C LEU A 7 44.06 29.28 15.82
N PHE A 8 43.36 29.99 16.71
CA PHE A 8 41.95 29.71 16.99
C PHE A 8 41.05 30.12 15.81
N LEU A 9 41.34 31.25 15.16
CA LEU A 9 40.60 31.69 13.98
C LEU A 9 40.80 30.75 12.78
N SER A 10 42.03 30.26 12.55
CA SER A 10 42.30 29.33 11.46
C SER A 10 41.63 27.97 11.70
N ALA A 11 41.65 27.46 12.93
CA ALA A 11 40.98 26.21 13.28
C ALA A 11 39.45 26.33 13.15
N LEU A 12 38.87 27.47 13.53
CA LEU A 12 37.44 27.74 13.38
C LEU A 12 37.05 27.86 11.88
N LEU A 13 37.90 28.48 11.06
CA LEU A 13 37.67 28.58 9.62
C LEU A 13 37.75 27.22 8.93
N TYR A 14 38.69 26.35 9.32
CA TYR A 14 38.79 24.98 8.83
C TYR A 14 37.60 24.12 9.29
N LEU A 15 37.10 24.31 10.52
CA LEU A 15 35.91 23.62 11.02
C LEU A 15 34.64 24.07 10.27
N LEU A 16 34.52 25.38 9.99
CA LEU A 16 33.42 25.93 9.19
C LEU A 16 33.50 25.51 7.72
N LEU A 17 34.71 25.39 7.15
CA LEU A 17 34.92 24.84 5.81
C LEU A 17 34.60 23.34 5.77
N PHE A 18 34.98 22.54 6.78
CA PHE A 18 34.61 21.13 6.87
C PHE A 18 33.10 20.93 7.04
N LEU A 19 32.41 21.80 7.79
CA LEU A 19 30.95 21.78 7.90
C LEU A 19 30.25 22.25 6.61
N SER A 20 30.92 23.05 5.77
CA SER A 20 30.37 23.48 4.47
C SER A 20 30.51 22.44 3.35
N PHE A 21 31.33 21.40 3.52
CA PHE A 21 31.44 20.29 2.55
C PHE A 21 30.40 19.17 2.77
N SER A 22 29.60 19.22 3.83
CA SER A 22 28.57 18.21 4.14
C SER A 22 27.15 18.53 3.62
N SER A 23 26.95 19.54 2.78
CA SER A 23 25.60 19.91 2.30
C SER A 23 25.51 20.29 0.83
N HIS A 24 26.22 19.60 -0.07
CA HIS A 24 25.66 19.44 -1.42
C HIS A 24 24.56 18.38 -1.30
N ALA A 25 23.34 18.81 -1.04
CA ALA A 25 22.16 17.97 -1.21
C ALA A 25 22.20 17.43 -2.64
N GLN A 26 22.59 16.16 -2.81
CA GLN A 26 22.57 15.52 -4.12
C GLN A 26 21.10 15.38 -4.50
N ASN A 27 20.64 16.20 -5.45
CA ASN A 27 19.27 16.13 -5.94
C ASN A 27 19.02 14.78 -6.62
N PHE A 28 17.88 14.16 -6.37
CA PHE A 28 17.46 12.89 -6.98
C PHE A 28 17.73 12.81 -8.48
N ASN A 29 17.38 13.86 -9.25
CA ASN A 29 17.56 13.84 -10.70
C ASN A 29 19.05 13.78 -11.12
N ILE A 30 19.95 14.36 -10.33
CA ILE A 30 21.39 14.33 -10.62
C ILE A 30 21.92 12.90 -10.44
N LEU A 31 21.48 12.21 -9.40
CA LEU A 31 21.87 10.83 -9.13
C LEU A 31 21.34 9.88 -10.20
N VAL A 32 20.07 10.04 -10.59
CA VAL A 32 19.45 9.25 -11.66
C VAL A 32 20.17 9.46 -13.00
N ASN A 33 20.42 10.70 -13.39
CA ASN A 33 21.13 11.00 -14.65
C ASN A 33 22.55 10.41 -14.67
N ARG A 34 23.25 10.43 -13.53
CA ARG A 34 24.56 9.78 -13.40
C ARG A 34 24.47 8.26 -13.52
N ALA A 35 23.48 7.65 -12.86
CA ALA A 35 23.22 6.22 -12.95
C ALA A 35 22.91 5.79 -14.39
N ASP A 36 22.01 6.52 -15.07
CA ASP A 36 21.63 6.27 -16.47
C ASP A 36 22.84 6.40 -17.41
N SER A 37 23.70 7.40 -17.20
CA SER A 37 24.94 7.59 -17.98
C SER A 37 25.91 6.42 -17.80
N LEU A 38 26.12 5.97 -16.56
CA LEU A 38 27.00 4.83 -16.26
C LEU A 38 26.44 3.51 -16.81
N LYS A 39 25.11 3.33 -16.73
CA LYS A 39 24.41 2.19 -17.33
C LYS A 39 24.59 2.16 -18.85
N ALA A 40 24.49 3.31 -19.52
CA ALA A 40 24.74 3.41 -20.96
C ALA A 40 26.18 3.03 -21.35
N LEU A 41 27.15 3.31 -20.47
CA LEU A 41 28.55 2.89 -20.60
C LEU A 41 28.81 1.43 -20.18
N LYS A 42 27.76 0.68 -19.83
CA LYS A 42 27.82 -0.70 -19.29
C LYS A 42 28.60 -0.82 -17.98
N GLU A 43 28.79 0.27 -17.25
CA GLU A 43 29.38 0.28 -15.90
C GLU A 43 28.32 -0.04 -14.83
N ASN A 44 27.62 -1.17 -14.98
CA ASN A 44 26.44 -1.53 -14.18
C ASN A 44 26.71 -1.54 -12.66
N GLU A 45 27.89 -2.02 -12.24
CA GLU A 45 28.31 -2.07 -10.84
C GLU A 45 28.43 -0.67 -10.21
N LYS A 46 28.77 0.36 -11.00
CA LYS A 46 28.79 1.76 -10.53
C LYS A 46 27.41 2.40 -10.65
N ALA A 47 26.68 2.12 -11.74
CA ALA A 47 25.34 2.65 -11.96
C ALA A 47 24.37 2.29 -10.82
N ILE A 48 24.42 1.04 -10.32
CA ILE A 48 23.54 0.59 -9.24
C ILE A 48 23.78 1.35 -7.92
N LEU A 49 25.00 1.81 -7.66
CA LEU A 49 25.32 2.63 -6.48
C LEU A 49 24.60 3.98 -6.52
N PHE A 50 24.54 4.62 -7.69
CA PHE A 50 23.83 5.89 -7.86
C PHE A 50 22.32 5.73 -7.85
N TYR A 51 21.77 4.66 -8.44
CA TYR A 51 20.35 4.34 -8.27
C TYR A 51 20.01 4.12 -6.80
N ASN A 52 20.86 3.43 -6.03
CA ASN A 52 20.65 3.25 -4.59
C ASN A 52 20.64 4.56 -3.83
N GLN A 53 21.58 5.47 -4.10
CA GLN A 53 21.58 6.79 -3.49
C GLN A 53 20.30 7.56 -3.81
N ALA A 54 19.82 7.52 -5.07
CA ALA A 54 18.57 8.18 -5.46
C ALA A 54 17.35 7.56 -4.76
N ILE A 55 17.29 6.23 -4.71
CA ILE A 55 16.26 5.45 -3.99
C ILE A 55 16.26 5.81 -2.50
N ASP A 56 17.43 5.88 -1.86
CA ASP A 56 17.57 6.20 -0.44
C ASP A 56 17.10 7.62 -0.09
N LEU A 57 17.21 8.59 -0.99
CA LEU A 57 16.65 9.93 -0.76
C LEU A 57 15.14 9.88 -0.61
N ILE A 58 14.46 9.10 -1.46
CA ILE A 58 13.00 8.93 -1.41
C ILE A 58 12.60 8.10 -0.19
N LEU A 59 13.27 6.96 0.03
CA LEU A 59 12.96 6.05 1.14
C LEU A 59 13.19 6.68 2.54
N ASN A 60 14.07 7.67 2.65
CA ASN A 60 14.35 8.38 3.89
C ASN A 60 13.62 9.73 4.01
N ASN A 61 12.63 10.01 3.15
CA ASN A 61 11.86 11.25 3.13
C ASN A 61 12.72 12.52 2.99
N LYS A 62 13.86 12.42 2.29
CA LYS A 62 14.76 13.56 2.04
C LYS A 62 14.36 14.34 0.79
N GLU A 63 13.67 13.71 -0.16
CA GLU A 63 13.13 14.34 -1.36
C GLU A 63 11.78 13.73 -1.76
N GLU A 64 11.00 14.49 -2.52
CA GLU A 64 9.76 14.05 -3.16
C GLU A 64 9.90 14.10 -4.68
N VAL A 65 9.41 13.07 -5.37
CA VAL A 65 9.52 12.94 -6.82
C VAL A 65 8.21 12.45 -7.42
N HIS A 66 8.00 12.81 -8.69
CA HIS A 66 6.83 12.37 -9.45
C HIS A 66 6.86 10.86 -9.71
N ASP A 67 5.72 10.22 -9.51
CA ASP A 67 5.38 8.81 -9.69
C ASP A 67 6.07 8.09 -10.84
N TYR A 68 5.88 8.60 -12.06
CA TYR A 68 6.49 8.07 -13.27
C TYR A 68 8.02 8.01 -13.18
N LYS A 69 8.67 9.03 -12.60
CA LYS A 69 10.13 9.05 -12.43
C LYS A 69 10.57 8.01 -11.41
N TRP A 70 9.82 7.87 -10.32
CA TRP A 70 10.11 6.90 -9.27
C TRP A 70 10.04 5.46 -9.77
N HIS A 71 8.95 5.12 -10.47
CA HIS A 71 8.78 3.82 -11.10
C HIS A 71 9.94 3.51 -12.06
N ASN A 72 10.27 4.43 -12.98
CA ASN A 72 11.35 4.23 -13.94
C ASN A 72 12.71 3.97 -13.29
N VAL A 73 12.99 4.67 -12.18
CA VAL A 73 14.24 4.46 -11.43
C VAL A 73 14.31 3.06 -10.83
N LEU A 74 13.22 2.56 -10.26
CA LEU A 74 13.16 1.20 -9.70
C LEU A 74 13.28 0.13 -10.80
N ILE A 75 12.62 0.32 -11.96
CA ILE A 75 12.78 -0.57 -13.11
C ILE A 75 14.21 -0.57 -13.62
N ASN A 76 14.80 0.60 -13.76
CA ASN A 76 16.17 0.74 -14.22
C ASN A 76 17.18 0.13 -13.25
N ALA A 77 16.98 0.28 -11.95
CA ALA A 77 17.78 -0.35 -10.91
C ALA A 77 17.67 -1.89 -10.97
N GLY A 78 16.44 -2.43 -11.08
CA GLY A 78 16.21 -3.87 -11.22
C GLY A 78 16.87 -4.46 -12.47
N ASN A 79 16.73 -3.80 -13.63
CA ASN A 79 17.38 -4.20 -14.87
C ASN A 79 18.91 -4.15 -14.77
N THR A 80 19.44 -3.13 -14.08
CA THR A 80 20.89 -2.99 -13.88
C THR A 80 21.43 -4.10 -12.96
N ALA A 81 20.71 -4.41 -11.87
CA ALA A 81 21.04 -5.51 -10.98
C ALA A 81 21.00 -6.86 -11.70
N TRP A 82 20.01 -7.09 -12.58
CA TRP A 82 19.91 -8.31 -13.36
C TRP A 82 21.12 -8.53 -14.28
N GLU A 83 21.62 -7.47 -14.92
CA GLU A 83 22.83 -7.57 -15.74
C GLU A 83 24.09 -7.86 -14.93
N ILE A 84 24.18 -7.38 -13.68
CA ILE A 84 25.26 -7.73 -12.75
C ILE A 84 25.17 -9.22 -12.38
N ASP A 85 23.99 -9.69 -12.00
CA ASP A 85 23.72 -11.09 -11.64
C ASP A 85 24.09 -12.04 -12.80
N LYS A 86 23.68 -11.70 -14.02
CA LYS A 86 24.02 -12.45 -15.23
C LYS A 86 25.53 -12.51 -15.47
N LYS A 87 26.25 -11.39 -15.32
CA LYS A 87 27.70 -11.31 -15.52
C LYS A 87 28.48 -12.09 -14.45
N THR A 88 28.00 -12.08 -13.21
CA THR A 88 28.66 -12.72 -12.07
C THR A 88 28.21 -14.17 -11.84
N ASN A 89 27.22 -14.64 -12.60
CA ASN A 89 26.52 -15.91 -12.39
C ASN A 89 25.99 -16.07 -10.94
N ASN A 90 25.70 -14.94 -10.30
CA ASN A 90 25.15 -14.87 -8.96
C ASN A 90 23.65 -14.59 -9.08
N ARG A 91 22.80 -15.52 -8.64
CA ARG A 91 21.35 -15.30 -8.60
C ARG A 91 20.99 -14.59 -7.31
N SER A 92 21.32 -13.30 -7.24
CA SER A 92 20.92 -12.49 -6.08
C SER A 92 19.42 -12.21 -6.12
N PHE A 93 18.83 -11.86 -4.98
CA PHE A 93 17.45 -11.38 -4.90
C PHE A 93 17.35 -9.87 -5.22
N LEU A 94 18.46 -9.25 -5.65
CA LEU A 94 18.55 -7.81 -5.81
C LEU A 94 17.68 -7.27 -6.95
N PRO A 95 17.58 -7.91 -8.14
CA PRO A 95 16.66 -7.49 -9.20
C PRO A 95 15.20 -7.55 -8.74
N GLN A 96 14.81 -8.65 -8.09
CA GLN A 96 13.46 -8.88 -7.59
C GLN A 96 13.11 -7.89 -6.48
N LYS A 97 14.07 -7.47 -5.66
CA LYS A 97 13.87 -6.40 -4.67
C LYS A 97 13.42 -5.10 -5.33
N TYR A 98 14.09 -4.66 -6.40
CA TYR A 98 13.73 -3.39 -7.08
C TYR A 98 12.45 -3.50 -7.91
N TRP A 99 12.26 -4.61 -8.63
CA TRP A 99 11.01 -4.83 -9.36
C TRP A 99 9.82 -5.03 -8.43
N GLY A 100 10.04 -5.71 -7.30
CA GLY A 100 9.08 -5.80 -6.20
C GLY A 100 8.70 -4.41 -5.74
N MET A 101 9.68 -3.54 -5.40
CA MET A 101 9.42 -2.13 -5.09
C MET A 101 8.63 -1.39 -6.18
N ALA A 102 8.85 -1.68 -7.47
CA ALA A 102 8.21 -0.97 -8.57
C ALA A 102 6.77 -1.39 -8.85
N TYR A 103 6.44 -2.67 -8.64
CA TYR A 103 5.20 -3.30 -9.07
C TYR A 103 4.34 -3.84 -7.90
N GLY A 104 4.92 -3.97 -6.71
CA GLY A 104 4.42 -4.82 -5.64
C GLY A 104 4.97 -6.24 -5.69
N SER A 105 4.69 -7.05 -4.66
CA SER A 105 5.06 -8.47 -4.69
C SER A 105 4.14 -9.20 -5.66
N HIS A 106 4.57 -9.30 -6.92
CA HIS A 106 3.94 -10.16 -7.92
C HIS A 106 3.85 -11.58 -7.34
N GLY A 107 2.62 -12.09 -7.19
CA GLY A 107 2.36 -13.44 -6.67
C GLY A 107 2.15 -13.60 -5.16
N GLU A 108 2.21 -12.56 -4.31
CA GLU A 108 1.73 -12.70 -2.92
C GLU A 108 0.20 -12.87 -2.93
N LYS A 109 -0.29 -14.05 -2.52
CA LYS A 109 -1.72 -14.33 -2.46
C LYS A 109 -2.29 -13.89 -1.12
N LEU A 110 -3.55 -13.45 -1.13
CA LEU A 110 -4.29 -13.09 0.08
C LEU A 110 -4.25 -14.19 1.15
N ALA A 111 -4.39 -15.46 0.75
CA ALA A 111 -4.37 -16.60 1.66
C ALA A 111 -3.03 -16.73 2.40
N ASP A 112 -1.91 -16.58 1.66
CA ASP A 112 -0.57 -16.65 2.23
C ASP A 112 -0.33 -15.50 3.21
N LYS A 113 -0.82 -14.29 2.88
CA LYS A 113 -0.77 -13.14 3.78
C LYS A 113 -1.54 -13.37 5.08
N ILE A 114 -2.74 -13.96 5.00
CA ILE A 114 -3.54 -14.28 6.19
C ILE A 114 -2.80 -15.26 7.09
N ILE A 115 -2.20 -16.32 6.53
CA ILE A 115 -1.41 -17.30 7.30
C ILE A 115 -0.24 -16.59 8.00
N PHE A 116 0.53 -15.80 7.26
CA PHE A 116 1.64 -15.02 7.84
C PHE A 116 1.18 -14.12 9.00
N LEU A 117 0.08 -13.40 8.84
CA LEU A 117 -0.42 -12.50 9.89
C LEU A 117 -0.88 -13.27 11.13
N LYS A 118 -1.47 -14.45 10.97
CA LYS A 118 -1.84 -15.34 12.09
C LYS A 118 -0.61 -15.81 12.86
N ASP A 119 0.41 -16.28 12.15
CA ASP A 119 1.68 -16.71 12.74
C ASP A 119 2.40 -15.54 13.44
N TYR A 120 2.21 -14.32 12.92
CA TYR A 120 2.68 -13.07 13.52
C TYR A 120 1.85 -12.60 14.73
N GLY A 121 0.81 -13.33 15.12
CA GLY A 121 -0.02 -13.06 16.30
C GLY A 121 -1.16 -12.07 16.07
N ILE A 122 -1.51 -11.78 14.81
CA ILE A 122 -2.69 -10.96 14.49
C ILE A 122 -3.96 -11.79 14.68
N LYS A 123 -4.86 -11.30 15.53
CA LYS A 123 -6.09 -12.02 15.90
C LYS A 123 -7.35 -11.55 15.18
N ASP A 124 -7.35 -10.31 14.68
CA ASP A 124 -8.53 -9.67 14.14
C ASP A 124 -8.21 -9.08 12.77
N MET A 125 -8.86 -9.62 11.75
CA MET A 125 -8.73 -9.25 10.34
C MET A 125 -10.10 -9.11 9.69
N ILE A 126 -10.19 -8.27 8.67
CA ILE A 126 -11.39 -8.05 7.86
C ILE A 126 -10.99 -8.14 6.40
N ILE A 127 -11.73 -8.90 5.59
CA ILE A 127 -11.55 -8.92 4.14
C ILE A 127 -12.77 -8.24 3.53
N TYR A 128 -12.53 -7.17 2.76
CA TYR A 128 -13.56 -6.50 1.98
C TYR A 128 -13.43 -6.88 0.51
N TYR A 129 -14.51 -7.39 -0.07
CA TYR A 129 -14.59 -7.78 -1.48
C TYR A 129 -15.36 -6.72 -2.25
N SER A 130 -14.71 -6.15 -3.26
CA SER A 130 -15.33 -5.25 -4.23
C SER A 130 -15.45 -5.98 -5.56
N TYR A 131 -16.68 -6.33 -5.93
CA TYR A 131 -17.00 -6.89 -7.23
C TYR A 131 -17.14 -5.75 -8.23
N GLY A 132 -16.36 -5.76 -9.31
CA GLY A 132 -16.51 -4.77 -10.38
C GLY A 132 -17.90 -4.89 -11.00
N GLY A 133 -18.63 -3.77 -11.12
CA GLY A 133 -19.94 -3.76 -11.78
C GLY A 133 -19.87 -4.37 -13.17
N MET A 134 -20.94 -5.05 -13.59
CA MET A 134 -21.04 -5.80 -14.85
C MET A 134 -20.51 -5.02 -16.06
N MET A 135 -19.25 -5.23 -16.42
CA MET A 135 -18.64 -4.99 -17.74
C MET A 135 -17.19 -5.47 -17.68
N SER A 136 -16.99 -6.79 -17.70
CA SER A 136 -15.65 -7.36 -17.86
C SER A 136 -15.26 -7.32 -19.35
N ASN A 137 -14.19 -6.61 -19.67
CA ASN A 137 -13.42 -6.92 -20.88
C ASN A 137 -12.76 -8.28 -20.67
N TYR A 138 -13.07 -9.25 -21.53
CA TYR A 138 -12.36 -10.53 -21.59
C TYR A 138 -10.89 -10.26 -21.95
N ASN A 139 -9.99 -10.33 -20.97
CA ASN A 139 -8.56 -10.39 -21.24
C ASN A 139 -8.16 -11.85 -21.42
N ILE A 140 -7.96 -12.26 -22.67
CA ILE A 140 -7.37 -13.55 -23.02
C ILE A 140 -5.87 -13.48 -22.68
N GLY A 141 -5.44 -14.20 -21.64
CA GLY A 141 -4.02 -14.43 -21.35
C GLY A 141 -3.42 -13.72 -20.13
N GLY A 142 -4.21 -13.10 -19.25
CA GLY A 142 -3.68 -12.48 -18.03
C GLY A 142 -4.77 -12.07 -17.06
N CYS A 143 -4.53 -12.32 -15.77
CA CYS A 143 -5.11 -11.69 -14.57
C CYS A 143 -6.48 -11.02 -14.74
N SER A 144 -7.54 -11.62 -14.17
CA SER A 144 -8.86 -10.99 -14.16
C SER A 144 -8.97 -9.97 -13.03
N ASP A 145 -9.40 -8.74 -13.35
CA ASP A 145 -9.66 -7.67 -12.38
C ASP A 145 -11.09 -7.76 -11.78
N ASN A 146 -11.78 -8.90 -11.95
CA ASN A 146 -13.21 -9.00 -11.65
C ASN A 146 -13.54 -8.85 -10.15
N ILE A 147 -12.59 -9.20 -9.27
CA ILE A 147 -12.76 -9.07 -7.82
C ILE A 147 -11.50 -8.45 -7.22
N THR A 148 -11.65 -7.23 -6.72
CA THR A 148 -10.62 -6.59 -5.90
C THR A 148 -10.87 -6.91 -4.43
N LYS A 149 -9.84 -7.39 -3.73
CA LYS A 149 -9.91 -7.73 -2.31
C LYS A 149 -9.07 -6.75 -1.49
N TYR A 150 -9.56 -6.35 -0.34
CA TYR A 150 -8.81 -5.53 0.63
C TYR A 150 -8.73 -6.30 1.94
N LEU A 151 -7.52 -6.59 2.38
CA LEU A 151 -7.25 -7.15 3.71
C LEU A 151 -7.00 -5.98 4.66
N LEU A 152 -7.80 -5.89 5.70
CA LEU A 152 -7.58 -5.01 6.83
C LEU A 152 -7.18 -5.83 8.04
N TRP A 153 -6.17 -5.40 8.80
CA TRP A 153 -5.82 -6.05 10.06
C TRP A 153 -5.51 -5.05 11.16
N LEU A 154 -5.83 -5.45 12.39
CA LEU A 154 -5.83 -4.56 13.55
C LEU A 154 -4.68 -4.90 14.48
N LYS A 155 -3.83 -3.92 14.78
CA LYS A 155 -2.71 -4.09 15.72
C LYS A 155 -2.37 -2.75 16.38
N ASP A 156 -2.23 -2.74 17.70
CA ASP A 156 -1.71 -1.58 18.46
C ASP A 156 -2.37 -0.23 18.09
N LYS A 157 -3.72 -0.18 18.10
CA LYS A 157 -4.53 1.00 17.70
C LYS A 157 -4.33 1.48 16.26
N THR A 158 -3.72 0.64 15.42
CA THR A 158 -3.50 0.88 14.00
C THR A 158 -4.27 -0.14 13.18
N THR A 159 -5.02 0.34 12.20
CA THR A 159 -5.59 -0.51 11.15
C THR A 159 -4.67 -0.45 9.94
N TYR A 160 -4.20 -1.59 9.49
CA TYR A 160 -3.47 -1.71 8.24
C TYR A 160 -4.44 -2.14 7.15
N ILE A 161 -4.24 -1.68 5.92
CA ILE A 161 -5.05 -2.04 4.76
C ILE A 161 -4.15 -2.37 3.59
N GLN A 162 -4.41 -3.48 2.89
CA GLN A 162 -3.67 -3.94 1.73
C GLN A 162 -4.61 -4.45 0.66
N GLN A 163 -4.43 -4.00 -0.59
CA GLN A 163 -5.19 -4.51 -1.73
C GLN A 163 -4.53 -5.76 -2.32
N PHE A 164 -5.36 -6.64 -2.84
CA PHE A 164 -5.00 -7.83 -3.62
C PHE A 164 -5.87 -7.88 -4.87
N SER A 165 -5.24 -8.05 -6.04
CA SER A 165 -5.88 -8.51 -7.27
C SER A 165 -5.69 -10.03 -7.41
N GLU A 166 -6.07 -10.62 -8.54
CA GLU A 166 -5.77 -12.03 -8.82
C GLU A 166 -4.28 -12.33 -8.98
N CYS A 167 -3.47 -11.32 -9.31
CA CYS A 167 -2.06 -11.50 -9.66
C CYS A 167 -1.08 -10.70 -8.80
N ASP A 168 -1.54 -9.60 -8.23
CA ASP A 168 -0.68 -8.66 -7.53
C ASP A 168 -1.21 -8.37 -6.13
N SER A 169 -0.29 -8.19 -5.20
CA SER A 169 -0.58 -7.52 -3.94
C SER A 169 0.08 -6.15 -3.93
N TYR A 170 -0.60 -5.23 -3.25
CA TYR A 170 -0.18 -3.84 -3.13
C TYR A 170 0.41 -3.59 -1.75
N LYS A 171 0.95 -2.40 -1.49
CA LYS A 171 1.58 -2.11 -0.19
C LYS A 171 0.52 -1.97 0.88
N PRO A 172 0.76 -2.45 2.10
CA PRO A 172 -0.09 -2.10 3.21
C PRO A 172 0.11 -0.65 3.66
N ILE A 173 -0.99 0.06 3.88
CA ILE A 173 -0.99 1.41 4.46
C ILE A 173 -1.49 1.33 5.90
N ALA A 174 -0.83 2.06 6.80
CA ALA A 174 -1.19 2.13 8.20
C ALA A 174 -2.08 3.36 8.49
N ILE A 175 -3.27 3.11 9.02
CA ILE A 175 -4.20 4.13 9.54
C ILE A 175 -4.02 4.17 11.05
N LYS A 176 -3.22 5.13 11.54
CA LYS A 176 -2.99 5.32 12.98
C LYS A 176 -4.23 5.88 13.66
N ALA A 177 -4.43 5.51 14.94
CA ALA A 177 -5.59 5.91 15.73
C ALA A 177 -6.90 5.61 14.99
N SER A 178 -7.00 4.38 14.47
CA SER A 178 -8.07 4.03 13.54
C SER A 178 -9.42 3.90 14.24
N PRO A 179 -10.43 4.71 13.89
CA PRO A 179 -11.78 4.54 14.40
C PRO A 179 -12.36 3.15 14.06
N ILE A 180 -11.88 2.52 12.98
CA ILE A 180 -12.28 1.16 12.57
C ILE A 180 -11.90 0.16 13.66
N GLN A 181 -10.67 0.22 14.17
CA GLN A 181 -10.22 -0.72 15.19
C GLN A 181 -11.01 -0.56 16.48
N GLU A 182 -11.18 0.68 16.94
CA GLU A 182 -11.91 0.98 18.17
C GLU A 182 -13.36 0.52 18.08
N PHE A 183 -14.03 0.82 16.96
CA PHE A 183 -15.40 0.38 16.73
C PHE A 183 -15.50 -1.15 16.63
N TYR A 184 -14.61 -1.78 15.87
CA TYR A 184 -14.63 -3.23 15.62
C TYR A 184 -14.46 -4.02 16.91
N LEU A 185 -13.44 -3.72 17.71
CA LEU A 185 -13.14 -4.48 18.93
C LEU A 185 -14.29 -4.44 19.94
N VAL A 186 -15.06 -3.35 19.97
CA VAL A 186 -16.24 -3.20 20.84
C VAL A 186 -17.48 -3.91 20.28
N ASN A 187 -17.65 -3.94 18.95
CA ASN A 187 -18.92 -4.33 18.33
C ASN A 187 -18.89 -5.65 17.54
N LYS A 188 -17.73 -6.30 17.35
CA LYS A 188 -17.58 -7.48 16.46
C LYS A 188 -18.57 -8.61 16.76
N ASN A 189 -18.83 -8.90 18.03
CA ASN A 189 -19.77 -9.96 18.42
C ASN A 189 -21.23 -9.59 18.11
N LYS A 190 -21.60 -8.31 18.20
CA LYS A 190 -22.94 -7.84 17.82
C LYS A 190 -23.11 -7.85 16.31
N MET A 191 -22.10 -7.35 15.58
CA MET A 191 -22.11 -7.35 14.11
C MET A 191 -22.24 -8.77 13.53
N ALA A 192 -21.66 -9.78 14.17
CA ALA A 192 -21.71 -11.17 13.70
C ALA A 192 -23.10 -11.82 13.74
N VAL A 193 -24.06 -11.24 14.46
CA VAL A 193 -25.44 -11.73 14.53
C VAL A 193 -26.45 -10.81 13.83
N GLU A 194 -26.00 -9.63 13.41
CA GLU A 194 -26.82 -8.66 12.68
C GLU A 194 -26.95 -9.07 11.21
N LYS A 195 -28.10 -8.73 10.61
CA LYS A 195 -28.34 -8.88 9.18
C LYS A 195 -28.95 -7.59 8.65
N LEU A 196 -28.50 -7.15 7.49
CA LEU A 196 -29.13 -6.05 6.78
C LEU A 196 -30.33 -6.59 5.98
N SER A 197 -31.47 -5.91 6.12
CA SER A 197 -32.68 -6.18 5.36
C SER A 197 -32.58 -5.51 4.00
N ARG A 198 -33.03 -6.16 2.93
CA ARG A 198 -33.01 -5.58 1.59
C ARG A 198 -33.85 -4.30 1.56
N VAL A 199 -33.26 -3.17 1.19
CA VAL A 199 -34.02 -1.91 1.01
C VAL A 199 -34.69 -1.87 -0.35
N HIS A 200 -33.98 -2.29 -1.39
CA HIS A 200 -34.48 -2.32 -2.77
C HIS A 200 -33.87 -3.51 -3.52
N GLU A 201 -34.63 -4.12 -4.43
CA GLU A 201 -34.20 -5.26 -5.24
C GLU A 201 -34.03 -4.82 -6.70
N MET A 202 -32.79 -4.67 -7.17
CA MET A 202 -32.45 -4.49 -8.59
C MET A 202 -31.44 -5.55 -9.01
N THR A 203 -31.53 -5.97 -10.27
CA THR A 203 -30.73 -7.07 -10.84
C THR A 203 -29.24 -6.75 -11.02
N ASP A 204 -28.87 -5.47 -11.07
CA ASP A 204 -27.52 -5.02 -11.44
C ASP A 204 -26.80 -4.22 -10.34
N MET A 205 -27.17 -4.45 -9.07
CA MET A 205 -26.60 -3.67 -7.96
C MET A 205 -25.21 -4.17 -7.56
N PRO A 206 -24.29 -3.26 -7.19
CA PRO A 206 -23.02 -3.65 -6.58
C PRO A 206 -23.27 -4.45 -5.30
N ILE A 207 -22.77 -5.68 -5.29
CA ILE A 207 -22.75 -6.57 -4.13
C ILE A 207 -21.38 -6.42 -3.48
N TYR A 208 -21.34 -6.45 -2.16
CA TYR A 208 -20.11 -6.44 -1.38
C TYR A 208 -20.14 -7.55 -0.34
N ASP A 209 -18.97 -8.13 -0.09
CA ASP A 209 -18.77 -9.06 1.03
C ASP A 209 -17.80 -8.47 2.05
N LEU A 210 -18.07 -8.76 3.31
CA LEU A 210 -17.14 -8.60 4.42
C LEU A 210 -16.94 -9.93 5.12
N ASP A 211 -15.70 -10.39 5.15
CA ASP A 211 -15.28 -11.52 5.97
C ASP A 211 -14.58 -10.99 7.21
N PHE A 212 -15.00 -11.48 8.37
CA PHE A 212 -14.33 -11.24 9.64
C PHE A 212 -13.52 -12.48 9.97
N VAL A 213 -12.20 -12.34 9.97
CA VAL A 213 -11.25 -13.44 10.10
C VAL A 213 -10.51 -13.32 11.41
N THR A 214 -10.44 -14.43 12.12
CA THR A 214 -9.69 -14.61 13.36
C THR A 214 -8.50 -15.55 13.13
N ASP A 215 -7.64 -15.68 14.14
CA ASP A 215 -6.59 -16.70 14.19
C ASP A 215 -7.13 -18.12 13.93
N THR A 216 -8.29 -18.45 14.47
CA THR A 216 -8.96 -19.75 14.25
C THR A 216 -9.63 -19.93 12.89
N GLY A 217 -9.81 -18.88 12.09
CA GLY A 217 -10.51 -18.94 10.80
C GLY A 217 -11.53 -17.82 10.61
N THR A 218 -12.34 -17.92 9.56
CA THR A 218 -13.43 -16.98 9.31
C THR A 218 -14.48 -17.13 10.40
N PHE A 219 -14.67 -16.08 11.19
CA PHE A 219 -15.62 -15.99 12.29
C PHE A 219 -17.03 -15.67 11.79
N PHE A 220 -17.15 -14.79 10.80
CA PHE A 220 -18.44 -14.40 10.21
C PHE A 220 -18.25 -13.82 8.81
N ARG A 221 -19.21 -14.03 7.92
CA ARG A 221 -19.30 -13.40 6.60
C ARG A 221 -20.66 -12.73 6.46
N THR A 222 -20.67 -11.50 5.95
CA THR A 222 -21.91 -10.82 5.55
C THR A 222 -21.81 -10.33 4.11
N THR A 223 -22.92 -10.47 3.39
CA THR A 223 -23.11 -9.94 2.04
C THR A 223 -24.17 -8.86 2.11
N PHE A 224 -23.94 -7.72 1.47
CA PHE A 224 -24.88 -6.61 1.45
C PHE A 224 -24.78 -5.86 0.12
N HIS A 225 -25.81 -5.09 -0.20
CA HIS A 225 -25.84 -4.23 -1.37
C HIS A 225 -25.66 -2.79 -0.93
N GLN A 226 -25.09 -1.95 -1.79
CA GLN A 226 -24.87 -0.53 -1.48
C GLN A 226 -26.15 0.15 -0.99
N PHE A 227 -27.25 -0.08 -1.72
CA PHE A 227 -28.55 0.52 -1.47
C PHE A 227 -29.23 0.05 -0.18
N ASP A 228 -28.75 -1.02 0.46
CA ASP A 228 -29.28 -1.41 1.78
C ASP A 228 -28.95 -0.37 2.85
N LEU A 229 -28.01 0.54 2.58
CA LEU A 229 -27.57 1.63 3.44
C LEU A 229 -27.99 3.01 2.94
N ASP A 230 -28.62 3.11 1.78
CA ASP A 230 -29.06 4.36 1.17
C ASP A 230 -30.55 4.59 1.42
N ILE A 231 -30.95 5.86 1.57
CA ILE A 231 -32.36 6.21 1.68
C ILE A 231 -33.03 5.83 0.35
N PRO A 232 -34.15 5.09 0.35
CA PRO A 232 -34.83 4.74 -0.88
C PRO A 232 -35.46 5.98 -1.55
N ASP A 233 -35.00 6.29 -2.75
CA ASP A 233 -35.52 7.41 -3.57
C ASP A 233 -36.72 7.01 -4.44
N SER A 234 -37.06 5.72 -4.47
CA SER A 234 -38.14 5.13 -5.28
C SER A 234 -39.24 4.56 -4.39
N PRO A 235 -40.52 4.63 -4.81
CA PRO A 235 -41.64 3.96 -4.12
C PRO A 235 -41.46 2.45 -3.96
N ALA A 236 -40.60 1.83 -4.79
CA ALA A 236 -40.26 0.41 -4.71
C ALA A 236 -39.20 0.09 -3.64
N GLY A 237 -38.67 1.08 -2.92
CA GLY A 237 -37.76 0.89 -1.80
C GLY A 237 -38.47 0.93 -0.45
N SER A 238 -38.00 0.13 0.51
CA SER A 238 -38.59 0.03 1.86
C SER A 238 -37.89 0.96 2.84
N ILE A 239 -38.56 2.07 3.19
CA ILE A 239 -38.07 3.01 4.23
C ILE A 239 -37.97 2.34 5.61
N GLU A 240 -38.84 1.38 5.92
CA GLU A 240 -38.80 0.63 7.18
C GLU A 240 -37.54 -0.24 7.25
N ASN A 241 -37.19 -0.92 6.15
CA ASN A 241 -35.97 -1.73 6.09
C ASN A 241 -34.73 -0.83 6.21
N TYR A 242 -34.72 0.33 5.55
CA TYR A 242 -33.64 1.30 5.70
C TYR A 242 -33.49 1.75 7.17
N GLN A 243 -34.58 2.17 7.82
CA GLN A 243 -34.57 2.59 9.22
C GLN A 243 -34.06 1.48 10.13
N ARG A 244 -34.51 0.23 9.92
CA ARG A 244 -34.04 -0.94 10.66
C ARG A 244 -32.54 -1.15 10.47
N ASN A 245 -32.05 -1.11 9.23
CA ASN A 245 -30.63 -1.26 8.92
C ASN A 245 -29.79 -0.21 9.64
N MET A 246 -30.21 1.06 9.66
CA MET A 246 -29.50 2.15 10.31
C MET A 246 -29.35 2.01 11.83
N THR A 247 -30.10 1.12 12.48
CA THR A 247 -29.93 0.81 13.90
C THR A 247 -28.78 -0.16 14.19
N THR A 248 -28.38 -0.96 13.20
CA THR A 248 -27.34 -2.00 13.34
C THR A 248 -25.94 -1.41 13.53
N GLN A 249 -25.04 -2.18 14.13
CA GLN A 249 -23.61 -1.83 14.16
C GLN A 249 -22.96 -2.06 12.79
N LEU A 250 -23.43 -3.05 12.02
CA LEU A 250 -22.98 -3.29 10.64
C LEU A 250 -23.14 -2.06 9.74
N SER A 251 -24.31 -1.40 9.76
CA SER A 251 -24.55 -0.21 8.93
C SER A 251 -23.68 0.99 9.31
N LYS A 252 -23.21 1.06 10.55
CA LYS A 252 -22.25 2.07 11.02
C LYS A 252 -20.82 1.71 10.62
N PHE A 253 -20.50 0.42 10.60
CA PHE A 253 -19.16 -0.07 10.30
C PHE A 253 -18.81 -0.03 8.82
N ILE A 254 -19.75 -0.42 7.94
CA ILE A 254 -19.54 -0.50 6.49
C ILE A 254 -19.02 0.83 5.91
N PRO A 255 -19.61 2.01 6.20
CA PRO A 255 -19.11 3.28 5.71
C PRO A 255 -17.66 3.59 6.14
N MET A 256 -17.23 3.11 7.32
CA MET A 256 -15.86 3.28 7.79
C MET A 256 -14.88 2.48 6.92
N ILE A 257 -15.25 1.25 6.54
CA ILE A 257 -14.48 0.41 5.62
C ILE A 257 -14.41 1.07 4.24
N TRP A 258 -15.54 1.52 3.70
CA TRP A 258 -15.58 2.21 2.41
C TRP A 258 -14.68 3.46 2.39
N GLN A 259 -14.72 4.26 3.45
CA GLN A 259 -13.86 5.44 3.55
C GLN A 259 -12.38 5.05 3.63
N ALA A 260 -12.01 4.01 4.39
CA ALA A 260 -10.64 3.53 4.46
C ALA A 260 -10.14 2.98 3.12
N VAL A 261 -10.96 2.21 2.40
CA VAL A 261 -10.65 1.69 1.06
C VAL A 261 -10.52 2.83 0.06
N ARG A 262 -11.43 3.81 0.08
CA ARG A 262 -11.34 5.02 -0.76
C ARG A 262 -10.04 5.78 -0.49
N ASN A 263 -9.70 5.99 0.77
CA ASN A 263 -8.46 6.65 1.16
C ASN A 263 -7.25 5.84 0.69
N TYR A 264 -7.26 4.52 0.90
CA TYR A 264 -6.22 3.62 0.43
C TYR A 264 -6.03 3.75 -1.09
N ASN A 265 -7.09 3.69 -1.87
CA ASN A 265 -7.02 3.84 -3.33
C ASN A 265 -6.48 5.20 -3.72
N ASN A 266 -6.95 6.29 -3.11
CA ASN A 266 -6.41 7.62 -3.36
C ASN A 266 -4.91 7.70 -3.04
N THR A 267 -4.47 7.03 -1.99
CA THR A 267 -3.06 6.98 -1.59
C THR A 267 -2.23 6.09 -2.51
N MET A 268 -2.70 4.89 -2.85
CA MET A 268 -2.03 3.94 -3.74
C MET A 268 -2.02 4.37 -5.21
N HIS A 269 -3.01 5.15 -5.65
CA HIS A 269 -3.00 5.75 -6.97
C HIS A 269 -1.98 6.90 -7.07
N SER A 270 -1.52 7.46 -5.94
CA SER A 270 -0.29 8.25 -5.92
C SER A 270 0.91 7.31 -6.08
N GLY A 271 1.67 7.48 -7.14
CA GLY A 271 2.86 6.66 -7.42
C GLY A 271 4.03 6.88 -6.46
N LYS A 272 4.03 7.91 -5.61
CA LYS A 272 4.88 8.01 -4.40
C LYS A 272 4.73 6.76 -3.51
N GLU A 273 3.50 6.26 -3.35
CA GLU A 273 3.22 5.08 -2.51
C GLU A 273 3.47 3.77 -3.24
N ARG A 274 3.24 3.71 -4.58
CA ARG A 274 3.55 2.52 -5.39
C ARG A 274 5.01 2.09 -5.33
N GLY A 275 5.96 3.02 -5.33
CA GLY A 275 7.36 2.61 -5.25
C GLY A 275 7.89 2.39 -3.82
N LEU A 276 7.06 2.57 -2.79
CA LEU A 276 7.34 2.08 -1.44
C LEU A 276 6.84 0.63 -1.25
N VAL A 277 6.20 0.02 -2.25
CA VAL A 277 5.67 -1.35 -2.23
C VAL A 277 6.79 -2.37 -2.41
N GLY A 278 7.72 -2.48 -1.47
CA GLY A 278 8.72 -3.55 -1.48
C GLY A 278 9.45 -3.70 -0.15
N ARG A 279 8.85 -3.20 0.92
CA ARG A 279 9.21 -3.60 2.28
C ARG A 279 8.19 -4.65 2.69
N PHE A 280 8.48 -5.91 2.40
CA PHE A 280 8.93 -6.91 3.38
C PHE A 280 9.78 -7.94 2.64
#